data_AF-A0A7Y8RQR5-F1
#
_entry.id   AF-A0A7Y8RQR5-F1
#
_cell.length_a   1.000
_cell.length_b   1.000
_cell.length_c   1.000
_cell.angle_alpha   90.00
_cell.angle_beta   90.00
_cell.angle_gamma   90.00
#
_symmetry.space_group_name_H-M   'P 1'
#
loop_
_entity.id
_entity.type
_entity.pdbx_description
1 polymer ?
#
loop_
_entity_poly.entity_id
_entity_poly.type
_entity_poly.pdbx_seq_one_letter_code
_entity_poly.pdbx_strand_id
1 'polypeptide(L)'
;MAYWLMKSEPDELSIKGLEKLGEARWDGVRNYQARNFLRAMAVGDEFFFYHSSCPEPGIAGIGKIIEAAYPDPTALERESHYFDSKATPEKNPWSAINVAHVRTFPKVLGLGYLKQQTALAELPLVQKGSRLSVMAVTPEQWAAVIHLI
;
A
#
# COMPACT_ATOMS: atom_id res chain seq x y z
N MET A 1 -1.42 16.77 4.47
CA MET A 1 -1.46 15.61 3.56
C MET A 1 -0.16 14.87 3.73
N ALA A 2 -0.23 13.62 4.16
CA ALA A 2 0.90 12.72 4.26
C ALA A 2 0.96 11.83 3.01
N TYR A 3 2.13 11.22 2.78
CA TYR A 3 2.38 10.33 1.66
C TYR A 3 2.79 8.95 2.13
N TRP A 4 2.40 7.95 1.35
CA TRP A 4 2.59 6.56 1.70
C TRP A 4 3.00 5.72 0.49
N LEU A 5 3.41 4.49 0.74
CA LEU A 5 3.53 3.46 -0.28
C LEU A 5 2.89 2.18 0.25
N MET A 6 2.05 1.57 -0.58
CA MET A 6 1.36 0.33 -0.25
C MET A 6 1.58 -0.71 -1.36
N LYS A 7 1.94 -1.92 -0.95
CA LYS A 7 2.24 -3.04 -1.85
C LYS A 7 1.02 -3.94 -2.01
N SER A 8 0.71 -4.29 -3.25
CA SER A 8 -0.30 -5.30 -3.58
C SER A 8 0.22 -6.16 -4.73
N GLU A 9 -0.15 -7.45 -4.72
CA GLU A 9 0.13 -8.35 -5.82
C GLU A 9 -0.85 -8.05 -6.96
N PRO A 10 -0.40 -7.82 -8.20
CA PRO A 10 -1.28 -7.44 -9.31
C PRO A 10 -2.41 -8.41 -9.60
N ASP A 11 -2.22 -9.69 -9.29
CA ASP A 11 -3.21 -10.75 -9.46
C ASP A 11 -4.32 -10.68 -8.40
N GLU A 12 -4.07 -10.08 -7.23
CA GLU A 12 -5.08 -9.79 -6.21
C GLU A 12 -5.74 -8.43 -6.47
N LEU A 13 -4.92 -7.36 -6.57
CA LEU A 13 -5.37 -6.02 -6.91
C LEU A 13 -4.25 -5.27 -7.64
N SER A 14 -4.45 -5.02 -8.93
CA SER A 14 -3.59 -4.11 -9.70
C SER A 14 -4.10 -2.68 -9.67
N ILE A 15 -3.25 -1.71 -10.07
CA ILE A 15 -3.66 -0.30 -10.16
C ILE A 15 -4.76 -0.11 -11.23
N LYS A 16 -4.70 -0.90 -12.32
CA LYS A 16 -5.74 -0.93 -13.35
C LYS A 16 -7.02 -1.61 -12.84
N GLY A 17 -6.89 -2.56 -11.92
CA GLY A 17 -8.02 -3.14 -11.20
C GLY A 17 -8.72 -2.07 -10.36
N LEU A 18 -7.96 -1.34 -9.54
CA LEU A 18 -8.46 -0.22 -8.76
C LEU A 18 -9.05 0.89 -9.64
N GLU A 19 -8.43 1.21 -10.78
CA GLU A 19 -8.96 2.17 -11.76
C GLU A 19 -10.35 1.76 -12.28
N LYS A 20 -10.57 0.47 -12.56
CA LYS A 20 -11.86 -0.04 -13.01
C LYS A 20 -12.90 -0.07 -11.90
N LEU A 21 -12.50 -0.39 -10.67
CA LEU A 21 -13.39 -0.43 -9.50
C LEU A 21 -13.74 0.97 -9.01
N GLY A 22 -12.88 1.97 -9.23
CA GLY A 22 -12.97 3.31 -8.66
C GLY A 22 -12.47 3.35 -7.22
N GLU A 23 -13.04 2.48 -6.37
CA GLU A 23 -12.68 2.31 -4.96
C GLU A 23 -12.54 0.84 -4.57
N ALA A 24 -11.71 0.57 -3.57
CA ALA A 24 -11.54 -0.76 -3.01
C ALA A 24 -11.15 -0.70 -1.53
N ARG A 25 -11.48 -1.78 -0.81
CA ARG A 25 -10.94 -2.02 0.52
C ARG A 25 -9.48 -2.48 0.41
N TRP A 26 -8.62 -1.91 1.23
CA TRP A 26 -7.27 -2.39 1.46
C TRP A 26 -7.23 -3.21 2.76
N ASP A 27 -7.33 -4.51 2.63
CA ASP A 27 -7.34 -5.48 3.74
C ASP A 27 -6.07 -6.35 3.75
N GLY A 28 -6.06 -7.41 4.56
CA GLY A 28 -5.01 -8.44 4.53
C GLY A 28 -3.67 -8.04 5.14
N VAL A 29 -3.53 -6.82 5.68
CA VAL A 29 -2.30 -6.41 6.36
C VAL A 29 -2.16 -7.12 7.71
N ARG A 30 -1.19 -8.05 7.79
CA ARG A 30 -0.89 -8.87 8.98
C ARG A 30 0.48 -8.60 9.61
N ASN A 31 1.08 -7.45 9.29
CA ASN A 31 2.30 -6.95 9.95
C ASN A 31 1.94 -5.81 10.91
N TYR A 32 2.37 -5.89 12.17
CA TYR A 32 2.02 -4.90 13.19
C TYR A 32 2.50 -3.49 12.89
N GLN A 33 3.70 -3.33 12.32
CA GLN A 33 4.22 -2.01 11.95
C GLN A 33 3.46 -1.44 10.75
N ALA A 34 3.21 -2.25 9.72
CA ALA A 34 2.39 -1.87 8.57
C ALA A 34 0.97 -1.46 8.98
N ARG A 35 0.34 -2.22 9.90
CA ARG A 35 -0.96 -1.89 10.49
C ARG A 35 -0.92 -0.54 11.22
N ASN A 36 0.14 -0.26 11.98
CA ASN A 36 0.26 1.01 12.67
C ASN A 36 0.37 2.18 11.68
N PHE A 37 1.01 1.99 10.53
CA PHE A 37 0.99 2.98 9.45
C PHE A 37 -0.41 3.17 8.84
N LEU A 38 -1.16 2.09 8.58
CA LEU A 38 -2.55 2.21 8.14
C LEU A 38 -3.41 3.03 9.11
N ARG A 39 -3.25 2.79 10.42
CA ARG A 39 -3.96 3.53 11.48
C ARG A 39 -3.56 5.00 11.59
N ALA A 40 -2.41 5.38 11.03
CA ALA A 40 -1.94 6.76 11.02
C ALA A 40 -2.36 7.54 9.76
N MET A 41 -2.93 6.87 8.76
CA MET A 41 -3.42 7.50 7.53
C MET A 41 -4.70 8.30 7.79
N ALA A 42 -4.82 9.45 7.13
CA ALA A 42 -6.02 10.27 7.11
C ALA A 42 -6.68 10.27 5.73
N VAL A 43 -8.00 10.51 5.70
CA VAL A 43 -8.73 10.71 4.44
C VAL A 43 -8.11 11.87 3.66
N GLY A 44 -7.86 11.64 2.37
CA GLY A 44 -7.18 12.60 1.48
C GLY A 44 -5.66 12.44 1.41
N ASP A 45 -5.04 11.63 2.27
CA ASP A 45 -3.65 11.23 2.07
C ASP A 45 -3.49 10.42 0.77
N GLU A 46 -2.32 10.51 0.15
CA GLU A 46 -2.02 9.82 -1.10
C GLU A 46 -0.96 8.74 -0.89
N PHE A 47 -0.99 7.72 -1.75
CA PHE A 47 -0.01 6.65 -1.69
C PHE A 47 0.42 6.18 -3.08
N PHE A 48 1.68 5.77 -3.19
CA PHE A 48 2.17 5.03 -4.34
C PHE A 48 1.63 3.60 -4.29
N PHE A 49 0.95 3.20 -5.35
CA PHE A 49 0.50 1.83 -5.56
C PHE A 49 1.66 1.01 -6.12
N TYR A 50 2.21 0.13 -5.30
CA TYR A 50 3.37 -0.70 -5.66
C TYR A 50 2.94 -2.13 -6.00
N HIS A 51 3.32 -2.60 -7.19
CA HIS A 51 3.16 -3.99 -7.61
C HIS A 51 4.27 -4.86 -7.01
N SER A 52 3.89 -5.79 -6.14
CA SER A 52 4.81 -6.79 -5.54
C SER A 52 4.59 -8.19 -6.11
N SER A 53 5.51 -9.10 -5.80
CA SER A 53 5.40 -10.55 -6.12
C SER A 53 5.03 -10.89 -7.57
N CYS A 54 5.47 -10.07 -8.53
CA CYS A 54 5.14 -10.20 -9.95
C CYS A 54 6.38 -10.04 -10.84
N PRO A 55 6.28 -10.32 -12.16
CA PRO A 55 7.42 -10.20 -13.09
C PRO A 55 7.98 -8.78 -13.22
N GLU A 56 7.14 -7.74 -13.09
CA GLU A 56 7.53 -6.32 -13.19
C GLU A 56 7.23 -5.56 -11.88
N PRO A 57 7.99 -5.79 -10.80
CA PRO A 57 7.72 -5.16 -9.51
C PRO A 57 8.15 -3.70 -9.51
N GLY A 58 7.28 -2.81 -9.05
CA GLY A 58 7.53 -1.37 -9.05
C GLY A 58 6.32 -0.51 -8.73
N ILE A 59 6.49 0.81 -8.75
CA ILE A 59 5.38 1.75 -8.56
C ILE A 59 4.60 1.88 -9.86
N ALA A 60 3.31 1.53 -9.83
CA ALA A 60 2.44 1.49 -10.99
C ALA A 60 1.47 2.68 -11.08
N GLY A 61 1.31 3.45 -9.99
CA GLY A 61 0.43 4.60 -9.96
C GLY A 61 0.26 5.20 -8.58
N ILE A 62 -0.79 6.01 -8.44
CA ILE A 62 -1.18 6.70 -7.22
C ILE A 62 -2.64 6.35 -6.88
N GLY A 63 -2.88 6.09 -5.61
CA GLY A 63 -4.21 6.08 -5.00
C GLY A 63 -4.29 7.08 -3.85
N LYS A 64 -5.51 7.25 -3.33
CA LYS A 64 -5.78 8.08 -2.15
C LYS A 64 -6.62 7.35 -1.13
N ILE A 65 -6.49 7.73 0.13
CA ILE A 65 -7.29 7.22 1.23
C ILE A 65 -8.66 7.92 1.20
N ILE A 66 -9.75 7.15 1.14
CA ILE A 66 -11.12 7.67 1.19
C ILE A 66 -11.85 7.32 2.49
N GLU A 67 -11.36 6.34 3.24
CA GLU A 67 -11.81 6.02 4.59
C GLU A 67 -10.62 5.64 5.46
N ALA A 68 -10.56 6.23 6.66
CA ALA A 68 -9.52 5.93 7.64
C ALA A 68 -9.67 4.53 8.24
N ALA A 69 -8.70 4.10 9.05
CA ALA A 69 -8.62 2.73 9.51
C ALA A 69 -9.85 2.26 10.31
N TYR A 70 -10.38 1.09 9.95
CA TYR A 70 -11.45 0.37 10.64
C TYR A 70 -11.06 -1.11 10.83
N PRO A 71 -11.76 -1.89 11.70
CA PRO A 71 -11.45 -3.31 11.90
C PRO A 71 -11.52 -4.11 10.59
N ASP A 72 -10.46 -4.83 10.24
CA ASP A 72 -10.41 -5.60 9.00
C ASP A 72 -11.38 -6.80 9.06
N PRO A 73 -12.46 -6.82 8.24
CA PRO A 73 -13.45 -7.89 8.30
C PRO A 73 -12.87 -9.26 7.90
N THR A 74 -11.86 -9.28 7.03
CA THR A 74 -11.24 -10.51 6.53
C THR A 74 -10.56 -11.32 7.64
N ALA A 75 -10.21 -10.68 8.76
CA ALA A 75 -9.67 -11.38 9.93
C ALA A 75 -10.69 -12.32 10.59
N LEU A 76 -11.99 -12.09 10.40
CA LEU A 76 -13.07 -12.87 11.01
C LEU A 76 -13.74 -13.85 10.03
N GLU A 77 -13.42 -13.73 8.73
CA GLU A 77 -13.99 -14.55 7.65
C GLU A 77 -13.20 -15.85 7.49
N ARG A 78 -13.78 -17.00 7.87
CA ARG A 78 -13.08 -18.30 7.88
C ARG A 78 -12.51 -18.75 6.53
N GLU A 79 -13.16 -18.34 5.44
CA GLU A 79 -12.75 -18.68 4.07
C GLU A 79 -11.71 -17.69 3.51
N SER A 80 -11.45 -16.58 4.21
CA SER A 80 -10.43 -15.62 3.78
C SER A 80 -9.02 -16.18 4.00
N HIS A 81 -8.14 -15.94 3.03
CA HIS A 81 -6.71 -16.20 3.18
C HIS A 81 -6.06 -15.44 4.35
N TYR A 82 -6.71 -14.37 4.83
CA TYR A 82 -6.23 -13.53 5.91
C TYR A 82 -6.98 -13.76 7.24
N PHE A 83 -7.75 -14.85 7.35
CA PHE A 83 -8.40 -15.24 8.60
C PHE A 83 -7.41 -15.33 9.77
N ASP A 84 -7.79 -14.80 10.93
CA ASP A 84 -7.04 -14.94 12.17
C ASP A 84 -7.91 -15.61 13.22
N SER A 85 -7.57 -16.85 13.59
CA SER A 85 -8.33 -17.64 14.56
C SER A 85 -8.38 -17.04 15.97
N LYS A 86 -7.56 -16.02 16.25
CA LYS A 86 -7.52 -15.30 17.53
C LYS A 86 -8.29 -13.98 17.50
N ALA A 87 -8.72 -13.52 16.32
CA ALA A 87 -9.50 -12.30 16.19
C ALA A 87 -10.98 -12.58 16.51
N THR A 88 -11.63 -11.63 17.17
CA THR A 88 -13.09 -11.62 17.41
C THR A 88 -13.68 -10.27 17.03
N PRO A 89 -15.01 -10.14 16.88
CA PRO A 89 -15.66 -8.85 16.64
C PRO A 89 -15.29 -7.79 17.68
N GLU A 90 -15.18 -8.18 18.95
CA GLU A 90 -14.83 -7.28 20.08
C GLU A 90 -13.33 -7.00 20.15
N LYS A 91 -12.50 -7.90 19.62
CA LYS A 91 -11.04 -7.85 19.69
C LYS A 91 -10.41 -8.25 18.36
N ASN A 92 -10.53 -7.35 17.38
CA ASN A 92 -9.84 -7.48 16.10
C ASN A 92 -8.52 -6.69 16.12
N PRO A 93 -7.35 -7.36 16.09
CA PRO A 93 -6.06 -6.67 16.14
C PRO A 93 -5.69 -6.03 14.79
N TRP A 94 -6.43 -6.31 13.71
CA TRP A 94 -6.12 -5.90 12.34
C TRP A 94 -7.00 -4.74 11.89
N SER A 95 -6.50 -3.98 10.92
CA SER A 95 -7.19 -2.81 10.39
C SER A 95 -7.09 -2.78 8.88
N ALA A 96 -8.20 -2.43 8.24
CA ALA A 96 -8.32 -2.13 6.83
C ALA A 96 -8.62 -0.64 6.65
N ILE A 97 -8.52 -0.16 5.41
CA ILE A 97 -8.91 1.19 4.98
C ILE A 97 -9.65 1.07 3.65
N ASN A 98 -10.33 2.13 3.20
CA ASN A 98 -10.80 2.20 1.81
C ASN A 98 -9.97 3.21 1.03
N VAL A 99 -9.66 2.85 -0.22
CA VAL A 99 -8.85 3.65 -1.13
C VAL A 99 -9.57 3.87 -2.45
N ALA A 100 -9.22 4.94 -3.14
CA ALA A 100 -9.66 5.21 -4.50
C ALA A 100 -8.47 5.41 -5.44
N HIS A 101 -8.69 5.12 -6.72
CA HIS A 101 -7.74 5.44 -7.78
C HIS A 101 -7.53 6.96 -7.90
N VAL A 102 -6.30 7.37 -8.24
CA VAL A 102 -5.97 8.75 -8.61
C VAL A 102 -5.32 8.80 -10.00
N ARG A 103 -4.26 8.00 -10.22
CA ARG A 103 -3.52 8.03 -11.48
C ARG A 103 -2.83 6.70 -11.75
N THR A 104 -3.01 6.15 -12.95
CA THR A 104 -2.20 5.05 -13.47
C THR A 104 -0.98 5.62 -14.21
N PHE A 105 0.22 5.11 -13.94
CA PHE A 105 1.42 5.54 -14.66
C PHE A 105 1.50 4.88 -16.03
N PRO A 106 2.05 5.56 -17.07
CA PRO A 106 2.19 4.98 -18.40
C PRO A 106 3.16 3.79 -18.41
N LYS A 107 4.12 3.76 -17.48
CA LYS A 107 5.07 2.66 -17.25
C LYS A 107 5.29 2.48 -15.75
N VAL A 108 5.48 1.24 -15.33
CA VAL A 108 5.85 0.92 -13.95
C VAL A 108 7.27 1.42 -13.67
N LEU A 109 7.45 2.16 -12.57
CA LEU A 109 8.76 2.53 -12.07
C LEU A 109 9.36 1.34 -11.32
N GLY A 110 10.13 0.53 -12.04
CA GLY A 110 10.65 -0.74 -11.54
C GLY A 110 11.56 -0.60 -10.30
N LEU A 111 11.53 -1.60 -9.41
CA LEU A 111 12.32 -1.61 -8.17
C LEU A 111 13.82 -1.39 -8.41
N GLY A 112 14.37 -1.98 -9.46
CA GLY A 112 15.78 -1.82 -9.82
C GLY A 112 16.14 -0.37 -10.15
N TYR A 113 15.21 0.38 -10.76
CA TYR A 113 15.38 1.79 -11.05
C TYR A 113 15.22 2.65 -9.80
N LEU A 114 14.23 2.36 -8.95
CA LEU A 114 14.03 3.06 -7.68
C LEU A 114 15.25 2.92 -6.73
N LYS A 115 15.91 1.75 -6.73
CA LYS A 115 17.14 1.51 -5.95
C LYS A 115 18.34 2.36 -6.36
N GLN A 116 18.35 2.91 -7.57
CA GLN A 116 19.43 3.77 -8.07
C GLN A 116 19.27 5.23 -7.59
N GLN A 117 18.12 5.57 -7.02
CA GLN A 117 17.81 6.94 -6.63
C GLN A 117 18.33 7.21 -5.22
N THR A 118 19.35 8.06 -5.10
CA THR A 118 19.93 8.44 -3.80
C THR A 118 18.91 9.10 -2.89
N ALA A 119 17.98 9.87 -3.44
CA ALA A 119 16.87 10.49 -2.71
C ALA A 119 15.93 9.46 -2.04
N LEU A 120 15.94 8.19 -2.49
CA LEU A 120 15.11 7.12 -1.94
C LEU A 120 15.88 6.19 -1.01
N ALA A 121 17.17 6.43 -0.73
CA ALA A 121 18.01 5.52 0.04
C ALA A 121 17.42 5.16 1.43
N GLU A 122 16.73 6.11 2.06
CA GLU A 122 16.08 5.94 3.36
C GLU A 122 14.65 5.38 3.28
N LEU A 123 14.10 5.17 2.07
CA LEU A 123 12.78 4.58 1.93
C LEU A 123 12.86 3.08 2.24
N PRO A 124 12.05 2.54 3.17
CA PRO A 124 12.09 1.12 3.52
C PRO A 124 11.89 0.16 2.34
N LEU A 125 11.36 0.64 1.21
CA LEU A 125 11.24 -0.12 -0.03
C LEU A 125 12.59 -0.64 -0.56
N VAL A 126 13.63 0.19 -0.48
CA VAL A 126 14.94 -0.10 -1.10
C VAL A 126 15.98 -0.61 -0.09
N GLN A 127 15.69 -0.50 1.20
CA GLN A 127 16.55 -0.99 2.27
C GLN A 127 16.59 -2.53 2.31
N LYS A 128 17.80 -3.07 2.50
CA LYS A 128 18.03 -4.52 2.56
C LYS A 128 17.31 -5.13 3.77
N GLY A 129 16.55 -6.21 3.55
CA GLY A 129 15.87 -6.96 4.60
C GLY A 129 14.50 -6.43 5.00
N SER A 130 14.07 -5.27 4.49
CA SER A 130 12.73 -4.74 4.74
C SER A 130 11.65 -5.66 4.17
N ARG A 131 10.66 -5.98 5.02
CA ARG A 131 9.47 -6.75 4.65
C ARG A 131 8.17 -5.97 4.87
N LEU A 132 8.26 -4.64 4.94
CA LEU A 132 7.08 -3.80 5.09
C LEU A 132 6.28 -3.73 3.80
N SER A 133 4.97 -3.95 3.89
CA SER A 133 3.99 -3.77 2.82
C SER A 133 3.36 -2.38 2.81
N VAL A 134 3.35 -1.69 3.95
CA VAL A 134 2.89 -0.32 4.12
C VAL A 134 4.02 0.48 4.75
N MET A 135 4.33 1.65 4.20
CA MET A 135 5.38 2.53 4.72
C MET A 135 5.05 4.00 4.47
N ALA A 136 5.53 4.86 5.37
CA ALA A 136 5.51 6.30 5.15
C ALA A 136 6.50 6.69 4.05
N VAL A 137 6.15 7.75 3.31
CA VAL A 137 6.98 8.38 2.27
C VAL A 137 7.10 9.86 2.65
N THR A 138 8.33 10.39 2.70
CA THR A 138 8.51 11.82 2.99
C THR A 138 8.10 12.67 1.77
N PRO A 139 7.78 13.96 1.95
CA PRO A 139 7.51 14.86 0.81
C PRO A 139 8.64 14.90 -0.22
N GLU A 140 9.90 14.82 0.21
CA GLU A 140 11.08 14.82 -0.65
C GLU A 140 11.17 13.52 -1.46
N GLN A 141 10.90 12.38 -0.83
CA GLN A 141 10.85 11.08 -1.50
C GLN A 141 9.68 11.01 -2.50
N TRP A 142 8.52 11.55 -2.12
CA TRP A 142 7.36 11.67 -3.01
C TRP A 142 7.70 12.50 -4.24
N ALA A 143 8.22 13.70 -4.04
CA ALA A 143 8.65 14.58 -5.13
C ALA A 143 9.70 13.89 -6.01
N ALA A 144 10.68 13.20 -5.43
CA ALA A 144 11.70 12.49 -6.18
C ALA A 144 11.09 11.42 -7.10
N VAL A 145 10.13 10.61 -6.63
CA VAL A 145 9.44 9.63 -7.49
C VAL A 145 8.60 10.31 -8.57
N ILE A 146 7.90 11.41 -8.24
CA ILE A 146 7.07 12.13 -9.23
C ILE A 146 7.91 12.67 -10.39
N HIS A 147 9.14 13.11 -10.16
CA HIS A 147 10.04 13.60 -11.22
C HIS A 147 10.54 12.50 -12.17
N LEU A 148 10.30 11.23 -11.86
CA LEU A 148 10.70 10.09 -12.70
C LEU A 148 9.63 9.65 -13.71
N ILE A 149 8.42 10.22 -13.62
CA ILE A 149 7.24 9.85 -14.41
C ILE A 149 7.17 10.68 -15.68
#